data_AF-A0A972T0Z5-F1
#
_entry.id   AF-A0A972T0Z5-F1
#
_cell.length_a   1.000
_cell.length_b   1.000
_cell.length_c   1.000
_cell.angle_alpha   90.00
_cell.angle_beta   90.00
_cell.angle_gamma   90.00
#
_symmetry.space_group_name_H-M   'P 1'
#
loop_
_entity.id
_entity.type
_entity.pdbx_description
1 polymer ?
#
loop_
_entity_poly.entity_id
_entity_poly.type
_entity_poly.pdbx_seq_one_letter_code
_entity_poly.pdbx_strand_id
1 'polypeptide(L)'
;MAVIIGDLKFGNLWRSNSEVFKLLVTHANRYPQMSVQDVYKLLYQGAMGSEHFQDSFKDFEDDLSNEWQSVKADDSIPIWENIRPDGRIVRFYLAPFKAREGQITQLLTLSYWTTTLYEGSLENLKSSWETFEKICRDKKWIKFPIDEVDAFDNWLKRNQFPPVHHSENYRKSYQPAYRLLLREFLSVLTPV
;
A
#
# COMPACT_ATOMS: atom_id res chain seq x y z
N MET A 1 8.09 -20.14 4.85
CA MET A 1 6.81 -20.87 4.69
C MET A 1 5.74 -20.11 5.46
N ALA A 2 4.49 -20.08 5.00
CA ALA A 2 3.36 -19.53 5.74
C ALA A 2 2.44 -20.67 6.20
N VAL A 3 1.97 -20.63 7.44
CA VAL A 3 1.05 -21.62 8.01
C VAL A 3 -0.17 -20.88 8.56
N ILE A 4 -1.37 -21.33 8.19
CA ILE A 4 -2.65 -20.74 8.60
C ILE A 4 -3.47 -21.83 9.28
N ILE A 5 -3.85 -21.61 10.55
CA ILE A 5 -4.69 -22.52 11.35
C ILE A 5 -5.81 -21.70 11.98
N GLY A 6 -7.01 -21.75 11.40
CA GLY A 6 -8.10 -20.85 11.78
C GLY A 6 -7.69 -19.39 11.55
N ASP A 7 -7.76 -18.57 12.60
CA ASP A 7 -7.31 -17.16 12.58
C ASP A 7 -5.79 -16.99 12.83
N LEU A 8 -5.09 -18.06 13.24
CA LEU A 8 -3.67 -18.01 13.52
C LEU A 8 -2.86 -18.03 12.23
N LYS A 9 -1.98 -17.06 12.07
CA LYS A 9 -1.11 -16.87 10.90
C LYS A 9 0.35 -16.88 11.35
N PHE A 10 1.12 -17.86 10.88
CA PHE A 10 2.54 -18.00 11.19
C PHE A 10 3.41 -17.92 9.93
N GLY A 11 4.64 -17.41 10.11
CA GLY A 11 5.63 -17.31 9.05
C GLY A 11 5.40 -16.13 8.11
N ASN A 12 6.10 -16.14 6.97
CA ASN A 12 6.05 -15.03 6.02
C ASN A 12 4.78 -15.10 5.16
N LEU A 13 3.74 -14.35 5.54
CA LEU A 13 2.46 -14.33 4.82
C LEU A 13 2.53 -13.82 3.39
N TRP A 14 3.61 -13.15 3.00
CA TRP A 14 3.87 -12.82 1.60
C TRP A 14 4.07 -14.04 0.71
N ARG A 15 4.39 -15.20 1.30
CA ARG A 15 4.47 -16.50 0.60
C ARG A 15 3.16 -17.29 0.63
N SER A 16 2.09 -16.74 1.22
CA SER A 16 0.78 -17.37 1.23
C SER A 16 -0.04 -16.93 0.02
N ASN A 17 -0.24 -17.85 -0.94
CA ASN A 17 -1.06 -17.58 -2.11
C ASN A 17 -2.47 -17.11 -1.73
N SER A 18 -3.09 -17.67 -0.68
CA SER A 18 -4.46 -17.29 -0.29
C SER A 18 -4.54 -15.87 0.28
N GLU A 19 -3.60 -15.49 1.14
CA GLU A 19 -3.61 -14.19 1.80
C GLU A 19 -3.24 -13.06 0.84
N VAL A 20 -2.21 -13.30 0.01
CA VAL A 20 -1.83 -12.35 -1.04
C VAL A 20 -2.97 -12.22 -2.05
N PHE A 21 -3.57 -13.33 -2.50
CA PHE A 21 -4.72 -13.27 -3.41
C PHE A 21 -5.90 -12.49 -2.81
N LYS A 22 -6.24 -12.73 -1.54
CA LYS A 22 -7.31 -12.02 -0.83
C LYS A 22 -7.04 -10.51 -0.78
N LEU A 23 -5.81 -10.11 -0.47
CA LEU A 23 -5.39 -8.71 -0.47
C LEU A 23 -5.56 -8.10 -1.87
N LEU A 24 -5.00 -8.75 -2.89
CA LEU A 24 -4.99 -8.24 -4.26
C LEU A 24 -6.40 -8.14 -4.87
N VAL A 25 -7.26 -9.12 -4.65
CA VAL A 25 -8.67 -9.09 -5.11
C VAL A 25 -9.45 -8.00 -4.41
N THR A 26 -9.23 -7.79 -3.11
CA THR A 26 -9.87 -6.69 -2.35
C THR A 26 -9.54 -5.34 -2.98
N HIS A 27 -8.26 -5.12 -3.29
CA HIS A 27 -7.81 -3.89 -3.95
C HIS A 27 -8.31 -3.77 -5.38
N ALA A 28 -8.29 -4.83 -6.18
CA ALA A 28 -8.76 -4.77 -7.55
C ALA A 28 -10.28 -4.57 -7.69
N ASN A 29 -11.06 -5.02 -6.70
CA ASN A 29 -12.49 -4.74 -6.64
C ASN A 29 -12.76 -3.26 -6.34
N ARG A 30 -11.96 -2.65 -5.45
CA ARG A 30 -12.03 -1.21 -5.16
C ARG A 30 -11.45 -0.35 -6.28
N TYR A 31 -10.42 -0.84 -6.95
CA TYR A 31 -9.69 -0.17 -8.01
C TYR A 31 -9.72 -0.97 -9.32
N PRO A 32 -10.87 -1.05 -10.02
CA PRO A 32 -10.96 -1.78 -11.29
C PRO A 32 -9.94 -1.36 -12.36
N GLN A 33 -9.50 -0.10 -12.38
CA GLN A 33 -8.54 0.46 -13.33
C GLN A 33 -7.07 0.28 -12.90
N MET A 34 -6.79 -0.48 -11.82
CA MET A 34 -5.41 -0.78 -11.42
C MET A 34 -4.71 -1.66 -12.48
N SER A 35 -3.46 -1.35 -12.74
CA SER A 35 -2.54 -2.08 -13.60
C SER A 35 -1.56 -2.96 -12.80
N VAL A 36 -0.71 -3.72 -13.49
CA VAL A 36 0.39 -4.48 -12.87
C VAL A 36 1.33 -3.57 -12.05
N GLN A 37 1.57 -2.34 -12.51
CA GLN A 37 2.37 -1.35 -11.77
C GLN A 37 1.72 -0.97 -10.42
N ASP A 38 0.40 -0.87 -10.37
CA ASP A 38 -0.32 -0.54 -9.14
C ASP A 38 -0.35 -1.70 -8.14
N VAL A 39 -0.39 -2.93 -8.66
CA VAL A 39 -0.18 -4.14 -7.84
C VAL A 39 1.21 -4.12 -7.23
N TYR A 40 2.24 -3.86 -8.04
CA TYR A 40 3.60 -3.74 -7.53
C TYR A 40 3.72 -2.63 -6.49
N LYS A 41 3.13 -1.45 -6.71
CA LYS A 41 3.14 -0.36 -5.72
C LYS A 41 2.47 -0.77 -4.40
N LEU A 42 1.35 -1.48 -4.46
CA LEU A 42 0.68 -2.02 -3.27
C LEU A 42 1.61 -2.95 -2.48
N LEU A 43 2.22 -3.92 -3.18
CA LEU A 43 3.16 -4.86 -2.57
C LEU A 43 4.41 -4.16 -2.04
N TYR A 44 4.94 -3.18 -2.76
CA TYR A 44 6.06 -2.33 -2.34
C TYR A 44 5.74 -1.62 -1.04
N GLN A 45 4.63 -0.87 -0.99
CA GLN A 45 4.24 -0.14 0.23
C GLN A 45 3.99 -1.09 1.40
N GLY A 46 3.37 -2.25 1.14
CA GLY A 46 3.15 -3.27 2.15
C GLY A 46 4.44 -3.93 2.65
N ALA A 47 5.48 -4.08 1.82
CA ALA A 47 6.72 -4.77 2.18
C ALA A 47 7.82 -3.82 2.68
N MET A 48 7.93 -2.64 2.07
CA MET A 48 9.01 -1.66 2.26
C MET A 48 8.58 -0.44 3.08
N GLY A 49 7.28 -0.13 3.14
CA GLY A 49 6.79 1.08 3.81
C GLY A 49 6.73 2.28 2.87
N SER A 50 6.90 3.48 3.43
CA SER A 50 6.93 4.72 2.64
C SER A 50 8.23 4.82 1.87
N GLU A 51 8.20 5.46 0.72
CA GLU A 51 9.42 5.85 0.01
C GLU A 51 10.17 6.83 0.92
N HIS A 52 11.40 6.49 1.33
CA HIS A 52 12.24 7.29 2.25
C HIS A 52 12.86 8.49 1.52
N PHE A 53 12.04 9.43 1.05
CA PHE A 53 12.51 10.47 0.13
C PHE A 53 12.37 11.90 0.68
N GLN A 54 12.64 12.11 1.97
CA GLN A 54 12.74 13.46 2.51
C GLN A 54 13.94 13.57 3.43
N ASP A 55 14.81 14.52 3.11
CA ASP A 55 16.08 14.79 3.80
C ASP A 55 15.84 15.39 5.19
N SER A 56 14.63 15.89 5.47
CA SER A 56 14.26 16.47 6.74
C SER A 56 12.77 16.29 7.10
N PHE A 57 12.45 16.37 8.40
CA PHE A 57 11.07 16.46 8.88
C PHE A 57 10.32 17.67 8.30
N LYS A 58 11.03 18.76 7.99
CA LYS A 58 10.42 19.99 7.44
C LYS A 58 9.84 19.73 6.04
N ASP A 59 10.57 19.01 5.20
CA ASP A 59 10.09 18.64 3.86
C ASP A 59 8.87 17.73 3.96
N PHE A 60 8.86 16.81 4.94
CA PHE A 60 7.68 15.97 5.26
C PHE A 60 6.45 16.79 5.62
N GLU A 61 6.64 17.79 6.47
CA GLU A 61 5.58 18.71 6.87
C GLU A 61 5.05 19.54 5.72
N ASP A 62 5.93 20.12 4.90
CA ASP A 62 5.53 20.96 3.77
C ASP A 62 4.76 20.15 2.72
N ASP A 63 5.24 18.95 2.39
CA ASP A 63 4.57 18.07 1.42
C ASP A 63 3.17 17.65 1.90
N LEU A 64 3.03 17.24 3.17
CA LEU A 64 1.72 16.90 3.72
C LEU A 64 0.81 18.13 3.81
N SER A 65 1.34 19.29 4.18
CA SER A 65 0.57 20.53 4.27
C SER A 65 0.04 20.98 2.92
N ASN A 66 0.88 20.95 1.88
CA ASN A 66 0.50 21.28 0.51
C ASN A 66 -0.53 20.30 -0.05
N GLU A 67 -0.33 19.01 0.15
CA GLU A 67 -1.28 17.99 -0.28
C GLU A 67 -2.62 18.17 0.44
N TRP A 68 -2.61 18.38 1.76
CA TRP A 68 -3.81 18.61 2.56
C TRP A 68 -4.64 19.81 2.08
N GLN A 69 -3.99 20.90 1.66
CA GLN A 69 -4.68 22.06 1.10
C GLN A 69 -5.38 21.71 -0.23
N SER A 70 -4.71 20.93 -1.09
CA SER A 70 -5.23 20.52 -2.40
C SER A 70 -6.38 19.52 -2.33
N VAL A 71 -6.41 18.67 -1.30
CA VAL A 71 -7.40 17.61 -1.14
C VAL A 71 -8.78 18.20 -0.81
N LYS A 72 -9.79 17.80 -1.57
CA LYS A 72 -11.20 18.08 -1.24
C LYS A 72 -11.68 17.12 -0.15
N ALA A 73 -12.41 17.66 0.82
CA ALA A 73 -13.05 16.85 1.86
C ALA A 73 -14.10 15.93 1.23
N ASP A 74 -14.04 14.64 1.57
CA ASP A 74 -14.97 13.62 1.08
C ASP A 74 -15.01 12.44 2.06
N ASP A 75 -16.16 12.21 2.69
CA ASP A 75 -16.38 11.10 3.64
C ASP A 75 -17.04 9.86 2.99
N SER A 76 -17.17 9.84 1.65
CA SER A 76 -17.76 8.70 0.94
C SER A 76 -16.82 7.50 0.80
N ILE A 77 -15.51 7.71 1.02
CA ILE A 77 -14.48 6.68 0.97
C ILE A 77 -14.07 6.26 2.39
N PRO A 78 -13.59 5.01 2.59
CA PRO A 78 -13.10 4.59 3.89
C PRO A 78 -11.93 5.46 4.35
N ILE A 79 -11.84 5.72 5.65
CA ILE A 79 -10.75 6.52 6.23
C ILE A 79 -9.39 5.83 6.15
N TRP A 80 -9.34 4.50 6.09
CA TRP A 80 -8.11 3.75 5.86
C TRP A 80 -8.37 2.44 5.11
N GLU A 81 -7.31 1.87 4.53
CA GLU A 81 -7.32 0.53 3.95
C GLU A 81 -6.05 -0.26 4.26
N ASN A 82 -6.22 -1.57 4.44
CA ASN A 82 -5.10 -2.47 4.68
C ASN A 82 -4.29 -2.71 3.39
N ILE A 83 -2.96 -2.66 3.49
CA ILE A 83 -2.05 -2.91 2.36
C ILE A 83 -1.09 -4.08 2.56
N ARG A 84 -1.27 -4.84 3.65
CA ARG A 84 -0.39 -5.96 4.01
C ARG A 84 -1.17 -7.16 4.53
N PRO A 85 -0.78 -8.42 4.22
CA PRO A 85 -1.53 -9.61 4.66
C PRO A 85 -1.76 -9.75 6.18
N ASP A 86 -0.81 -9.29 7.01
CA ASP A 86 -0.93 -9.29 8.48
C ASP A 86 -1.67 -8.06 9.03
N GLY A 87 -1.97 -7.07 8.20
CA GLY A 87 -2.65 -5.85 8.65
C GLY A 87 -1.76 -4.82 9.33
N ARG A 88 -0.44 -5.00 9.39
CA ARG A 88 0.45 -4.13 10.21
C ARG A 88 0.54 -2.69 9.70
N ILE A 89 0.42 -2.48 8.39
CA ILE A 89 0.52 -1.17 7.75
C ILE A 89 -0.72 -0.90 6.87
N VAL A 90 -1.18 0.34 6.88
CA VAL A 90 -2.39 0.79 6.17
C VAL A 90 -2.10 2.05 5.35
N ARG A 91 -2.94 2.33 4.36
CA ARG A 91 -3.10 3.66 3.78
C ARG A 91 -4.19 4.40 4.53
N PHE A 92 -3.90 5.59 5.02
CA PHE A 92 -4.84 6.46 5.71
C PHE A 92 -5.18 7.66 4.82
N TYR A 93 -6.45 7.82 4.45
CA TYR A 93 -6.87 8.77 3.43
C TYR A 93 -7.08 10.17 3.98
N LEU A 94 -6.60 11.16 3.22
CA LEU A 94 -6.67 12.56 3.62
C LEU A 94 -8.09 13.14 3.48
N ALA A 95 -8.81 12.80 2.41
CA ALA A 95 -10.13 13.35 2.11
C ALA A 95 -11.18 13.07 3.21
N PRO A 96 -11.39 11.83 3.69
CA PRO A 96 -12.33 11.55 4.79
C PRO A 96 -11.83 12.07 6.13
N PHE A 97 -10.52 12.08 6.37
CA PHE A 97 -9.97 12.69 7.58
C PHE A 97 -10.23 14.19 7.63
N LYS A 98 -10.10 14.88 6.49
CA LYS A 98 -10.42 16.30 6.36
C LYS A 98 -11.91 16.58 6.53
N ALA A 99 -12.77 15.73 5.97
CA ALA A 99 -14.23 15.84 6.13
C ALA A 99 -14.67 15.68 7.60
N ARG A 100 -13.91 14.92 8.40
CA ARG A 100 -14.14 14.70 9.83
C ARG A 100 -13.39 15.67 10.74
N GLU A 101 -12.91 16.79 10.19
CA GLU A 101 -12.17 17.82 10.94
C GLU A 101 -10.92 17.27 11.67
N GLY A 102 -10.27 16.27 11.05
CA GLY A 102 -9.08 15.64 11.59
C GLY A 102 -7.89 16.59 11.75
N GLN A 103 -7.09 16.37 12.79
CA GLN A 103 -5.91 17.18 13.08
C GLN A 103 -4.72 16.73 12.23
N ILE A 104 -4.36 17.55 11.23
CA ILE A 104 -3.23 17.29 10.32
C ILE A 104 -1.90 17.09 11.08
N THR A 105 -1.70 17.81 12.19
CA THR A 105 -0.48 17.71 13.01
C THR A 105 -0.31 16.33 13.63
N GLN A 106 -1.40 15.67 14.05
CA GLN A 106 -1.34 14.30 14.55
C GLN A 106 -0.99 13.32 13.42
N LEU A 107 -1.63 13.48 12.25
CA LEU A 107 -1.33 12.64 11.08
C LEU A 107 0.13 12.81 10.63
N LEU A 108 0.64 14.04 10.66
CA LEU A 108 2.03 14.36 10.37
C LEU A 108 2.98 13.55 11.25
N THR A 109 2.82 13.66 12.57
CA THR A 109 3.68 12.96 13.53
C THR A 109 3.63 11.44 13.35
N LEU A 110 2.42 10.87 13.23
CA LEU A 110 2.25 9.42 13.16
C LEU A 110 2.73 8.82 11.83
N SER A 111 2.55 9.56 10.73
CA SER A 111 3.07 9.12 9.42
C SER A 111 4.58 9.25 9.34
N TYR A 112 5.17 10.30 9.91
CA TYR A 112 6.62 10.40 10.04
C TYR A 112 7.19 9.26 10.90
N TRP A 113 6.61 9.01 12.09
CA TRP A 113 7.03 7.88 12.93
C TRP A 113 6.88 6.52 12.25
N THR A 114 5.84 6.34 11.42
CA THR A 114 5.70 5.13 10.62
C THR A 114 6.89 4.94 9.68
N THR A 115 7.42 5.99 9.07
CA THR A 115 8.62 5.87 8.22
C THR A 115 9.86 5.44 9.00
N THR A 116 9.96 5.78 10.28
CA THR A 116 11.12 5.45 11.13
C THR A 116 10.99 4.08 11.78
N LEU A 117 9.78 3.69 12.19
CA LEU A 117 9.51 2.47 12.95
C LEU A 117 9.19 1.26 12.06
N TYR A 118 8.80 1.50 10.81
CA TYR A 118 8.49 0.42 9.88
C TYR A 118 9.75 -0.07 9.17
N GLU A 119 10.22 -1.24 9.56
CA GLU A 119 11.36 -1.90 8.91
C GLU A 119 10.92 -2.58 7.60
N GLY A 120 11.27 -1.96 6.48
CA GLY A 120 11.07 -2.53 5.15
C GLY A 120 11.89 -3.80 4.92
N SER A 121 11.38 -4.72 4.10
CA SER A 121 12.07 -5.96 3.76
C SER A 121 12.00 -6.26 2.26
N LEU A 122 13.15 -6.15 1.60
CA LEU A 122 13.29 -6.49 0.18
C LEU A 122 12.99 -7.98 -0.08
N GLU A 123 13.31 -8.86 0.87
CA GLU A 123 12.95 -10.28 0.78
C GLU A 123 11.43 -10.48 0.77
N ASN A 124 10.70 -9.73 1.62
CA ASN A 124 9.25 -9.75 1.63
C ASN A 124 8.67 -9.22 0.31
N LEU A 125 9.25 -8.14 -0.23
CA LEU A 125 8.84 -7.59 -1.52
C LEU A 125 9.00 -8.63 -2.64
N LYS A 126 10.19 -9.24 -2.75
CA LYS A 126 10.46 -10.30 -3.74
C LYS A 126 9.51 -11.49 -3.56
N SER A 127 9.35 -11.98 -2.33
CA SER A 127 8.44 -13.08 -2.01
C SER A 127 6.98 -12.78 -2.40
N SER A 128 6.55 -11.54 -2.17
CA SER A 128 5.18 -11.10 -2.50
C SER A 128 4.96 -11.01 -4.00
N TRP A 129 5.97 -10.55 -4.75
CA TRP A 129 5.94 -10.46 -6.20
C TRP A 129 5.93 -11.85 -6.85
N GLU A 130 6.81 -12.75 -6.41
CA GLU A 130 6.83 -14.16 -6.85
C GLU A 130 5.48 -14.85 -6.60
N THR A 131 4.85 -14.54 -5.46
CA THR A 131 3.52 -15.08 -5.13
C THR A 131 2.44 -14.52 -6.05
N PHE A 132 2.50 -13.22 -6.39
CA PHE A 132 1.61 -12.60 -7.39
C PHE A 132 1.79 -13.23 -8.79
N GLU A 133 3.02 -13.42 -9.26
CA GLU A 133 3.30 -14.09 -10.53
C GLU A 133 2.70 -15.50 -10.56
N LYS A 134 2.90 -16.27 -9.48
CA LYS A 134 2.33 -17.62 -9.36
C LYS A 134 0.81 -17.61 -9.43
N ILE A 135 0.14 -16.67 -8.76
CA ILE A 135 -1.32 -16.52 -8.81
C ILE A 135 -1.80 -16.29 -10.25
N CYS A 136 -1.10 -15.45 -11.02
CA CYS A 136 -1.43 -15.17 -12.42
C CYS A 136 -1.20 -16.41 -13.31
N ARG A 137 -0.06 -17.10 -13.16
CA ARG A 137 0.30 -18.29 -13.95
C ARG A 137 -0.62 -19.49 -13.66
N ASP A 138 -1.05 -19.67 -12.42
CA ASP A 138 -2.00 -20.71 -12.01
C ASP A 138 -3.43 -20.48 -12.56
N LYS A 139 -3.64 -19.42 -13.38
CA LYS A 139 -4.95 -18.98 -13.94
C LYS A 139 -6.03 -18.75 -12.87
N LYS A 140 -5.64 -18.57 -11.61
CA LYS A 140 -6.56 -18.22 -10.51
C LYS A 140 -7.05 -16.78 -10.63
N TRP A 141 -6.31 -15.94 -11.36
CA TRP A 141 -6.67 -14.56 -11.58
C TRP A 141 -6.31 -14.11 -13.01
N ILE A 142 -7.33 -13.81 -13.82
CA ILE A 142 -7.19 -13.48 -15.25
C ILE A 142 -7.27 -11.96 -15.48
N LYS A 143 -7.13 -11.14 -14.42
CA LYS A 143 -7.23 -9.68 -14.53
C LYS A 143 -6.07 -9.07 -15.34
N PHE A 144 -4.88 -9.66 -15.24
CA PHE A 144 -3.67 -9.12 -15.85
C PHE A 144 -3.16 -10.08 -16.94
N PRO A 145 -2.92 -9.58 -18.17
CA PRO A 145 -2.25 -10.36 -19.21
C PRO A 145 -0.88 -10.85 -18.73
N ILE A 146 -0.55 -12.11 -19.02
CA ILE A 146 0.68 -12.72 -18.49
C ILE A 146 1.95 -12.08 -19.07
N ASP A 147 1.87 -11.61 -20.32
CA ASP A 147 2.92 -10.86 -21.01
C ASP A 147 3.22 -9.51 -20.34
N GLU A 148 2.19 -8.81 -19.85
CA GLU A 148 2.39 -7.59 -19.05
C GLU A 148 3.10 -7.89 -17.72
N VAL A 149 2.72 -8.98 -17.05
CA VAL A 149 3.36 -9.42 -15.81
C VAL A 149 4.83 -9.79 -16.06
N ASP A 150 5.12 -10.57 -17.10
CA ASP A 150 6.47 -10.98 -17.49
C ASP A 150 7.34 -9.77 -17.89
N ALA A 151 6.78 -8.81 -18.63
CA ALA A 151 7.50 -7.59 -19.00
C ALA A 151 7.87 -6.75 -17.76
N PHE A 152 6.94 -6.60 -16.82
CA PHE A 152 7.16 -5.83 -15.60
C PHE A 152 8.17 -6.53 -14.67
N ASP A 153 8.07 -7.85 -14.52
CA ASP A 153 9.02 -8.66 -13.75
C ASP A 153 10.46 -8.51 -14.28
N ASN A 154 10.65 -8.60 -15.59
CA ASN A 154 11.96 -8.37 -16.21
C ASN A 154 12.51 -6.97 -15.91
N TRP A 155 11.66 -5.95 -15.94
CA TRP A 155 12.05 -4.59 -15.57
C TRP A 155 12.42 -4.49 -14.08
N LEU A 156 11.64 -5.11 -13.18
CA LEU A 156 11.93 -5.12 -11.74
C LEU A 156 13.28 -5.78 -11.43
N LYS A 157 13.56 -6.94 -12.03
CA LYS A 157 14.82 -7.67 -11.85
C LYS A 157 16.02 -6.86 -12.34
N ARG A 158 15.89 -6.17 -13.48
CA ARG A 158 16.95 -5.29 -14.02
C ARG A 158 17.22 -4.06 -13.15
N ASN A 159 16.17 -3.49 -12.55
CA ASN A 159 16.26 -2.25 -11.76
C ASN A 159 16.32 -2.49 -10.24
N GLN A 160 16.49 -3.75 -9.80
CA GLN A 160 16.60 -4.13 -8.39
C GLN A 160 15.39 -3.74 -7.52
N PHE A 161 14.17 -3.89 -8.07
CA PHE A 161 12.90 -3.62 -7.36
C PHE A 161 12.80 -2.18 -6.81
N PRO A 162 12.86 -1.15 -7.69
CA PRO A 162 12.82 0.24 -7.27
C PRO A 162 11.40 0.65 -6.83
N PRO A 163 11.24 1.71 -6.00
CA PRO A 163 9.93 2.31 -5.79
C PRO A 163 9.31 2.79 -7.11
N VAL A 164 7.97 2.77 -7.20
CA VAL A 164 7.24 3.29 -8.36
C VAL A 164 6.07 4.15 -7.93
N HIS A 165 5.71 5.14 -8.74
CA HIS A 165 4.44 5.84 -8.59
C HIS A 165 3.26 4.99 -9.09
N HIS A 166 2.05 5.43 -8.78
CA HIS A 166 0.84 4.85 -9.37
C HIS A 166 0.81 5.06 -10.89
N SER A 167 0.21 4.12 -11.61
CA SER A 167 0.00 4.26 -13.05
C SER A 167 -0.81 5.52 -13.36
N GLU A 168 -0.69 6.05 -14.58
CA GLU A 168 -1.49 7.21 -14.99
C GLU A 168 -2.99 6.94 -14.91
N ASN A 169 -3.43 5.74 -15.33
CA ASN A 169 -4.83 5.34 -15.28
C ASN A 169 -5.36 5.32 -13.85
N TYR A 170 -4.58 4.79 -12.91
CA TYR A 170 -4.94 4.80 -11.49
C TYR A 170 -5.03 6.23 -10.95
N ARG A 171 -4.03 7.08 -11.24
CA ARG A 171 -4.01 8.48 -10.80
C ARG A 171 -5.21 9.27 -11.32
N LYS A 172 -5.53 9.14 -12.61
CA LYS A 172 -6.69 9.81 -13.24
C LYS A 172 -8.02 9.32 -12.67
N SER A 173 -8.13 8.02 -12.40
CA SER A 173 -9.40 7.40 -11.95
C SER A 173 -9.68 7.65 -10.47
N TYR A 174 -8.64 7.67 -9.62
CA TYR A 174 -8.82 7.61 -8.16
C TYR A 174 -8.19 8.75 -7.38
N GLN A 175 -7.31 9.55 -8.00
CA GLN A 175 -6.63 10.69 -7.37
C GLN A 175 -6.14 10.36 -5.94
N PRO A 176 -5.29 9.33 -5.78
CA PRO A 176 -4.92 8.82 -4.47
C PRO A 176 -4.24 9.89 -3.62
N ALA A 177 -4.81 10.16 -2.44
CA ALA A 177 -4.25 11.07 -1.44
C ALA A 177 -4.31 10.40 -0.06
N TYR A 178 -3.17 9.87 0.38
CA TYR A 178 -3.06 9.10 1.61
C TYR A 178 -1.65 9.18 2.21
N ARG A 179 -1.54 8.82 3.49
CA ARG A 179 -0.27 8.54 4.17
C ARG A 179 -0.23 7.09 4.64
N LEU A 180 0.97 6.52 4.73
CA LEU A 180 1.14 5.19 5.31
C LEU A 180 1.22 5.29 6.82
N LEU A 181 0.49 4.43 7.51
CA LEU A 181 0.49 4.36 8.98
C LEU A 181 0.67 2.92 9.45
N LEU A 182 1.42 2.75 10.55
CA LEU A 182 1.28 1.56 11.37
C LEU A 182 -0.16 1.48 11.88
N ARG A 183 -0.78 0.30 11.80
CA ARG A 183 -2.19 0.11 12.16
C ARG A 183 -2.47 0.45 13.63
N GLU A 184 -1.50 0.27 14.51
CA GLU A 184 -1.61 0.61 15.94
C GLU A 184 -1.79 2.11 16.19
N PHE A 185 -1.38 2.97 15.26
CA PHE A 185 -1.57 4.43 15.36
C PHE A 185 -2.99 4.89 15.02
N LEU A 186 -3.84 4.02 14.46
CA LEU A 186 -5.20 4.38 14.11
C LEU A 186 -6.04 4.78 15.32
N SER A 187 -5.82 4.14 16.48
CA SER A 187 -6.54 4.46 17.73
C SER A 187 -6.27 5.88 18.24
N VAL A 188 -5.18 6.51 17.80
CA VAL A 188 -4.83 7.89 18.14
C VAL A 188 -5.57 8.89 17.23
N LEU A 189 -5.83 8.51 15.97
CA LEU A 189 -6.43 9.41 14.96
C LEU A 189 -7.95 9.32 14.87
N THR A 190 -8.53 8.17 15.23
CA THR A 190 -9.97 7.98 15.28
C THR A 190 -10.39 7.80 16.74
N PRO A 191 -10.88 8.85 17.42
CA PRO A 191 -11.54 8.62 18.69
C PRO A 191 -12.70 7.64 18.45
N VAL A 192 -12.76 6.60 19.28
CA VAL A 192 -13.78 5.55 19.27
C VAL A 192 -15.17 6.13 19.45
#